data_AF-A0A3Q2T516-F1
#
_entry.id   AF-A0A3Q2T516-F1
#
_cell.length_a   1.000
_cell.length_b   1.000
_cell.length_c   1.000
_cell.angle_alpha   90.00
_cell.angle_beta   90.00
_cell.angle_gamma   90.00
#
_symmetry.space_group_name_H-M   'P 1'
#
loop_
_entity.id
_entity.type
_entity.pdbx_description
1 polymer ?
#
loop_
_entity_poly.entity_id
_entity_poly.type
_entity_poly.pdbx_seq_one_letter_code
_entity_poly.pdbx_strand_id
1 'polypeptide(L)'
;SVKELIVRRGQPFKFTLKLAKPFKLALDELIMTVKTGDHPSEDLGTMSRFGVPDKVQRLPSAKAVWKAELQRSTAPETGILTLSITPSVDSPVGEYTMSARLGEEERALANLSVLFNPWCPGDVVFLPDEVERKEYVMNEQGIIYKGVDNYIAPIHWDYGQFEQDMVNICMKILDCSMKHKQDPAKDVSARCNPVYVSRVITSMINSENEGGILKGNWGNDFRGGVSPTHWSSSYPILKNWFNACFCSVKYGQCWVFSGVMCSVMRLLGIPCRVITNYQSAHDTNKNLIIETYFADYGVREKESKDSVWNYHVWVEGWMKRPDLAKDGRYDGWQVLDPTPQEKSDGMFCCGPAPVSAIRNGDTHLKYDVPFLFAAVNADCITWLKDYRIGQSISTKSVGTNRRMDITDSYKQKEGGRFFHIYIYFLIHFFLFHPDLIIPILVPYSRYQKLMIDCESMNISAMVTDQRKKNHVFLAENRIVLMNPPIVITVK
;
A
#
# COMPACT_ATOMS: atom_id res chain seq x y z
N SER A 1 5.50 7.80 25.25
CA SER A 1 4.62 8.91 25.69
C SER A 1 4.48 9.86 24.52
N VAL A 2 3.30 9.96 23.92
CA VAL A 2 3.04 10.86 22.77
C VAL A 2 2.85 12.28 23.32
N LYS A 3 3.62 13.25 22.84
CA LYS A 3 3.56 14.66 23.29
C LYS A 3 2.48 15.48 22.55
N GLU A 4 1.85 14.91 21.53
CA GLU A 4 0.99 15.59 20.57
C GLU A 4 -0.43 14.99 20.57
N LEU A 5 -1.44 15.81 20.30
CA LEU A 5 -2.82 15.37 20.16
C LEU A 5 -3.05 14.82 18.74
N ILE A 6 -3.38 13.53 18.63
CA ILE A 6 -3.71 12.89 17.36
C ILE A 6 -5.20 12.54 17.37
N VAL A 7 -5.93 12.99 16.37
CA VAL A 7 -7.37 12.74 16.22
C VAL A 7 -7.69 12.18 14.85
N ARG A 8 -8.86 11.56 14.71
CA ARG A 8 -9.38 11.10 13.42
C ARG A 8 -10.54 11.99 13.00
N ARG A 9 -10.60 12.31 11.72
CA ARG A 9 -11.63 13.20 11.18
C ARG A 9 -13.04 12.63 11.36
N GLY A 10 -14.05 13.48 11.43
CA GLY A 10 -15.45 13.05 11.63
C GLY A 10 -15.77 12.48 13.02
N GLN A 11 -14.84 12.48 13.97
CA GLN A 11 -15.07 12.01 15.34
C GLN A 11 -14.84 13.14 16.35
N PRO A 12 -15.77 13.36 17.31
CA PRO A 12 -15.60 14.38 18.33
C PRO A 12 -14.47 14.03 19.30
N PHE A 13 -13.71 15.04 19.71
CA PHE A 13 -12.79 14.96 20.84
C PHE A 13 -13.13 16.02 21.89
N LYS A 14 -12.86 15.69 23.16
CA LYS A 14 -13.12 16.58 24.29
C LYS A 14 -11.98 17.58 24.42
N PHE A 15 -12.32 18.86 24.52
CA PHE A 15 -11.37 19.96 24.68
C PHE A 15 -11.82 20.85 25.83
N THR A 16 -10.93 21.18 26.78
CA THR A 16 -11.29 22.00 27.96
C THR A 16 -10.50 23.29 27.95
N LEU A 17 -11.21 24.41 27.92
CA LEU A 17 -10.65 25.76 28.03
C LEU A 17 -10.89 26.31 29.43
N LYS A 18 -9.83 26.86 30.03
CA LYS A 18 -9.91 27.61 31.27
C LYS A 18 -9.65 29.08 30.97
N LEU A 19 -10.70 29.89 31.10
CA LEU A 19 -10.68 31.32 30.89
C LEU A 19 -10.35 32.03 32.21
N ALA A 20 -9.76 33.23 32.11
CA ALA A 20 -9.46 34.06 33.27
C ALA A 20 -10.72 34.71 33.88
N LYS A 21 -11.79 34.81 33.09
CA LYS A 21 -13.07 35.41 33.48
C LYS A 21 -14.22 34.46 33.15
N PRO A 22 -15.37 34.59 33.83
CA PRO A 22 -16.59 33.87 33.49
C PRO A 22 -17.00 34.11 32.03
N PHE A 23 -17.57 33.09 31.37
CA PHE A 23 -18.08 33.16 30.01
C PHE A 23 -19.60 33.34 30.01
N LYS A 24 -20.08 34.44 29.43
CA LYS A 24 -21.51 34.78 29.35
C LYS A 24 -22.08 34.31 28.02
N LEU A 25 -22.69 33.13 27.99
CA LEU A 25 -23.24 32.50 26.76
C LEU A 25 -24.12 33.40 25.88
N ALA A 26 -24.83 34.37 26.47
CA ALA A 26 -25.71 35.27 25.73
C ALA A 26 -24.96 36.43 25.02
N LEU A 27 -23.77 36.80 25.52
CA LEU A 27 -23.02 37.99 25.10
C LEU A 27 -21.69 37.63 24.44
N ASP A 28 -21.01 36.62 24.98
CA ASP A 28 -19.67 36.24 24.56
C ASP A 28 -19.74 35.26 23.38
N GLU A 29 -18.81 35.44 22.45
CA GLU A 29 -18.63 34.56 21.30
C GLU A 29 -17.20 34.03 21.30
N LEU A 30 -17.06 32.72 21.42
CA LEU A 30 -15.78 32.03 21.28
C LEU A 30 -15.66 31.52 19.85
N ILE A 31 -14.71 32.04 19.09
CA ILE A 31 -14.44 31.63 17.70
C ILE A 31 -13.11 30.90 17.66
N MET A 32 -13.13 29.62 17.30
CA MET A 32 -11.94 28.84 17.02
C MET A 32 -11.61 28.88 15.54
N THR A 33 -10.31 28.91 15.24
CA THR A 33 -9.78 28.79 13.88
C THR A 33 -8.80 27.64 13.86
N VAL A 34 -8.98 26.70 12.93
CA VAL A 34 -8.01 25.64 12.64
C VAL A 34 -7.42 25.85 11.25
N LYS A 35 -6.11 25.63 11.10
CA LYS A 35 -5.37 25.83 9.86
C LYS A 35 -4.40 24.66 9.62
N THR A 36 -4.30 24.20 8.39
CA THR A 36 -3.30 23.23 7.93
C THR A 36 -2.60 23.71 6.67
N GLY A 37 -1.33 23.36 6.51
CA GLY A 37 -0.46 23.82 5.42
C GLY A 37 -0.10 25.31 5.51
N ASP A 38 0.79 25.73 4.60
CA ASP A 38 1.34 27.10 4.58
C ASP A 38 0.39 28.13 3.93
N HIS A 39 -0.62 27.65 3.20
CA HIS A 39 -1.61 28.47 2.48
C HIS A 39 -3.05 28.11 2.92
N PRO A 40 -3.41 28.34 4.19
CA PRO A 40 -4.71 27.97 4.72
C PRO A 40 -5.85 28.79 4.10
N SER A 41 -6.91 28.12 3.67
CA SER A 41 -8.08 28.71 2.99
C SER A 41 -9.37 27.94 3.30
N GLU A 42 -10.47 28.66 3.53
CA GLU A 42 -11.79 28.05 3.75
C GLU A 42 -12.30 27.36 2.48
N ASP A 43 -12.06 27.94 1.30
CA ASP A 43 -12.51 27.39 0.01
C ASP A 43 -11.77 26.10 -0.40
N LEU A 44 -10.54 25.96 0.10
CA LEU A 44 -9.71 24.78 -0.07
C LEU A 44 -9.91 23.76 1.06
N GLY A 45 -10.68 24.08 2.10
CA GLY A 45 -10.89 23.22 3.27
C GLY A 45 -9.66 23.08 4.17
N THR A 46 -8.62 23.90 3.96
CA THR A 46 -7.38 23.92 4.75
C THR A 46 -7.43 24.93 5.90
N MET A 47 -8.53 25.69 6.00
CA MET A 47 -8.88 26.51 7.15
C MET A 47 -10.35 26.31 7.52
N SER A 48 -10.67 26.27 8.81
CA SER A 48 -12.05 26.28 9.26
C SER A 48 -12.23 27.20 10.47
N ARG A 49 -13.26 28.05 10.42
CA ARG A 49 -13.72 28.87 11.55
C ARG A 49 -15.05 28.35 12.07
N PHE A 50 -15.13 28.18 13.38
CA PHE A 50 -16.28 27.60 14.07
C PHE A 50 -16.27 28.06 15.52
N GLY A 51 -17.42 28.07 16.18
CA GLY A 51 -17.50 28.69 17.49
C GLY A 51 -18.71 28.30 18.32
N VAL A 52 -18.75 28.89 19.52
CA VAL A 52 -19.84 28.73 20.46
C VAL A 52 -20.24 30.12 21.01
N PRO A 53 -21.52 30.52 20.87
CA PRO A 53 -22.53 29.90 19.99
C PRO A 53 -22.08 29.96 18.51
N ASP A 54 -22.61 29.09 17.64
CA ASP A 54 -22.22 29.08 16.22
C ASP A 54 -22.86 30.26 15.46
N LYS A 55 -22.24 31.43 15.57
CA LYS A 55 -22.61 32.67 14.86
C LYS A 55 -21.60 33.05 13.78
N VAL A 56 -20.63 32.19 13.51
CA VAL A 56 -19.54 32.44 12.56
C VAL A 56 -20.13 32.52 11.13
N GLN A 57 -20.01 33.69 10.50
CA GLN A 57 -20.32 33.85 9.09
C GLN A 57 -19.21 33.21 8.24
N ARG A 58 -19.60 32.25 7.41
CA ARG A 58 -18.69 31.48 6.55
C ARG A 58 -18.96 31.81 5.09
N LEU A 59 -17.93 31.67 4.26
CA LEU A 59 -18.11 31.75 2.81
C LEU A 59 -19.01 30.60 2.34
N PRO A 60 -19.90 30.81 1.35
CA PRO A 60 -20.72 29.74 0.77
C PRO A 60 -19.89 28.59 0.17
N SER A 61 -18.67 28.90 -0.26
CA SER A 61 -17.69 27.97 -0.82
C SER A 61 -16.83 27.26 0.23
N ALA A 62 -17.00 27.57 1.52
CA ALA A 62 -16.21 26.97 2.60
C ALA A 62 -16.39 25.45 2.63
N LYS A 63 -15.26 24.73 2.67
CA LYS A 63 -15.22 23.27 2.75
C LYS A 63 -14.75 22.81 4.11
N ALA A 64 -14.97 21.53 4.41
CA ALA A 64 -14.45 20.86 5.59
C ALA A 64 -14.72 21.61 6.91
N VAL A 65 -15.95 22.11 7.11
CA VAL A 65 -16.30 22.93 8.28
C VAL A 65 -16.32 22.11 9.56
N TRP A 66 -15.51 22.50 10.54
CA TRP A 66 -15.46 21.88 11.87
C TRP A 66 -16.63 22.35 12.74
N LYS A 67 -16.95 21.58 13.78
CA LYS A 67 -18.03 21.90 14.72
C LYS A 67 -17.50 21.93 16.15
N ALA A 68 -18.08 22.80 16.97
CA ALA A 68 -17.87 22.81 18.40
C ALA A 68 -19.21 22.87 19.14
N GLU A 69 -19.33 22.05 20.17
CA GLU A 69 -20.54 21.95 20.99
C GLU A 69 -20.18 22.00 22.48
N LEU A 70 -21.00 22.70 23.26
CA LEU A 70 -20.83 22.73 24.72
C LEU A 70 -21.22 21.40 25.34
N GLN A 71 -20.34 20.88 26.19
CA GLN A 71 -20.61 19.72 27.01
C GLN A 71 -21.29 20.12 28.32
N ARG A 72 -22.05 19.19 28.90
CA ARG A 72 -22.76 19.39 30.18
C ARG A 72 -21.83 19.72 31.35
N SER A 73 -20.56 19.31 31.29
CA SER A 73 -19.55 19.58 32.32
C SER A 73 -18.93 20.99 32.24
N THR A 74 -19.47 21.85 31.38
CA THR A 74 -19.07 23.26 31.29
C THR A 74 -19.57 24.00 32.54
N ALA A 75 -18.71 24.85 33.12
CA ALA A 75 -19.05 25.75 34.22
C ALA A 75 -18.68 27.19 33.82
N PRO A 76 -19.48 27.84 32.94
CA PRO A 76 -19.18 29.15 32.39
C PRO A 76 -18.97 30.22 33.46
N GLU A 77 -19.72 30.15 34.56
CA GLU A 77 -19.60 31.05 35.72
C GLU A 77 -18.24 31.00 36.41
N THR A 78 -17.52 29.87 36.30
CA THR A 78 -16.15 29.72 36.80
C THR A 78 -15.09 29.88 35.70
N GLY A 79 -15.50 30.21 34.47
CA GLY A 79 -14.62 30.34 33.32
C GLY A 79 -14.15 29.01 32.73
N ILE A 80 -14.80 27.88 33.04
CA ILE A 80 -14.43 26.57 32.50
C ILE A 80 -15.39 26.20 31.37
N LEU A 81 -14.86 26.11 30.14
CA LEU A 81 -15.62 25.65 28.98
C LEU A 81 -15.16 24.27 28.56
N THR A 82 -16.06 23.28 28.63
CA THR A 82 -15.80 21.96 28.08
C THR A 82 -16.49 21.85 26.73
N LEU A 83 -15.71 21.63 25.68
CA LEU A 83 -16.15 21.56 24.31
C LEU A 83 -16.00 20.14 23.75
N SER A 84 -16.92 19.77 22.88
CA SER A 84 -16.77 18.66 21.94
C SER A 84 -16.47 19.26 20.58
N ILE A 85 -15.24 19.08 20.11
CA ILE A 85 -14.79 19.57 18.81
C ILE A 85 -14.80 18.40 17.84
N THR A 86 -15.46 18.57 16.70
CA THR A 86 -15.58 17.54 15.65
C THR A 86 -14.95 18.06 14.36
N PRO A 87 -13.81 17.49 13.91
CA PRO A 87 -13.31 17.73 12.57
C PRO A 87 -14.29 17.23 11.51
N SER A 88 -14.40 17.90 10.37
CA SER A 88 -15.23 17.42 9.27
C SER A 88 -14.69 16.09 8.71
N VAL A 89 -15.56 15.21 8.22
CA VAL A 89 -15.13 14.02 7.45
C VAL A 89 -14.36 14.37 6.18
N ASP A 90 -14.50 15.61 5.69
CA ASP A 90 -13.78 16.11 4.51
C ASP A 90 -12.50 16.86 4.88
N SER A 91 -12.11 16.90 6.16
CA SER A 91 -10.87 17.56 6.57
C SER A 91 -9.66 16.86 5.94
N PRO A 92 -8.72 17.65 5.36
CA PRO A 92 -7.43 17.12 4.92
C PRO A 92 -6.68 16.44 6.04
N VAL A 93 -6.03 15.31 5.76
CA VAL A 93 -5.08 14.73 6.73
C VAL A 93 -3.82 15.56 6.78
N GLY A 94 -3.30 15.81 7.99
CA GLY A 94 -2.19 16.72 8.17
C GLY A 94 -2.01 17.22 9.60
N GLU A 95 -0.99 18.04 9.79
CA GLU A 95 -0.77 18.83 10.99
C GLU A 95 -1.65 20.08 10.95
N TYR A 96 -2.28 20.40 12.09
CA TYR A 96 -3.14 21.55 12.27
C TYR A 96 -2.65 22.39 13.44
N THR A 97 -2.78 23.71 13.27
CA THR A 97 -2.71 24.67 14.36
C THR A 97 -4.13 25.10 14.71
N MET A 98 -4.42 25.25 16.00
CA MET A 98 -5.70 25.73 16.50
C MET A 98 -5.49 26.99 17.34
N SER A 99 -6.21 28.06 17.00
CA SER A 99 -6.34 29.29 17.80
C SER A 99 -7.78 29.49 18.23
N ALA A 100 -7.99 30.30 19.27
CA ALA A 100 -9.30 30.81 19.63
C ALA A 100 -9.27 32.32 19.87
N ARG A 101 -10.33 32.97 19.44
CA ARG A 101 -10.61 34.38 19.62
C ARG A 101 -11.81 34.57 20.54
N LEU A 102 -11.66 35.44 21.54
CA LEU A 102 -12.71 35.87 22.44
C LEU A 102 -12.66 37.40 22.55
N GLY A 103 -13.65 38.08 21.98
CA GLY A 103 -13.59 39.54 21.78
C GLY A 103 -12.47 39.92 20.81
N GLU A 104 -11.58 40.82 21.24
CA GLU A 104 -10.40 41.25 20.44
C GLU A 104 -9.15 40.39 20.68
N GLU A 105 -9.14 39.55 21.72
CA GLU A 105 -7.98 38.69 22.01
C GLU A 105 -8.04 37.39 21.19
N GLU A 106 -6.97 37.08 20.46
CA GLU A 106 -6.73 35.77 19.83
C GLU A 106 -5.52 35.09 20.46
N ARG A 107 -5.62 33.78 20.75
CA ARG A 107 -4.54 32.98 21.31
C ARG A 107 -4.40 31.64 20.60
N ALA A 108 -3.15 31.21 20.40
CA ALA A 108 -2.85 29.84 20.02
C ALA A 108 -3.20 28.89 21.17
N LEU A 109 -3.82 27.75 20.85
CA LEU A 109 -4.33 26.79 21.82
C LEU A 109 -3.57 25.47 21.77
N ALA A 110 -3.45 24.88 20.58
CA ALA A 110 -2.86 23.56 20.41
C ALA A 110 -2.38 23.33 18.98
N ASN A 111 -1.44 22.40 18.86
CA ASN A 111 -1.14 21.72 17.61
C ASN A 111 -1.73 20.31 17.70
N LEU A 112 -2.28 19.83 16.60
CA LEU A 112 -2.85 18.48 16.52
C LEU A 112 -2.67 17.88 15.14
N SER A 113 -2.66 16.56 15.04
CA SER A 113 -2.64 15.84 13.78
C SER A 113 -4.03 15.24 13.51
N VAL A 114 -4.53 15.41 12.30
CA VAL A 114 -5.81 14.83 11.85
C VAL A 114 -5.53 13.71 10.85
N LEU A 115 -6.10 12.54 11.11
CA LEU A 115 -5.96 11.33 10.30
C LEU A 115 -7.30 10.90 9.69
N PHE A 116 -7.26 9.99 8.72
CA PHE A 116 -8.45 9.32 8.20
C PHE A 116 -9.15 8.49 9.29
N ASN A 117 -10.46 8.27 9.14
CA ASN A 117 -11.26 7.61 10.15
C ASN A 117 -12.01 6.37 9.66
N PRO A 118 -11.42 5.18 9.77
CA PRO A 118 -12.10 3.95 9.37
C PRO A 118 -13.22 3.51 10.33
N TRP A 119 -13.40 4.19 11.47
CA TRP A 119 -14.53 3.98 12.40
C TRP A 119 -15.72 4.89 12.11
N CYS A 120 -15.57 5.94 11.30
CA CYS A 120 -16.66 6.88 11.01
C CYS A 120 -17.42 6.45 9.75
N PRO A 121 -18.73 6.08 9.82
CA PRO A 121 -19.50 5.66 8.65
C PRO A 121 -19.57 6.69 7.52
N GLY A 122 -19.41 7.97 7.85
CA GLY A 122 -19.37 9.07 6.87
C GLY A 122 -18.02 9.23 6.16
N ASP A 123 -16.95 8.60 6.65
CA ASP A 123 -15.64 8.66 6.01
C ASP A 123 -15.57 7.67 4.83
N VAL A 124 -14.88 8.07 3.78
CA VAL A 124 -14.62 7.26 2.57
C VAL A 124 -13.72 6.05 2.84
N VAL A 125 -13.01 6.00 3.97
CA VAL A 125 -12.23 4.83 4.41
C VAL A 125 -12.95 3.96 5.44
N PHE A 126 -14.24 4.19 5.68
CA PHE A 126 -15.00 3.41 6.65
C PHE A 126 -14.95 1.91 6.33
N LEU A 127 -14.48 1.13 7.29
CA LEU A 127 -14.46 -0.33 7.21
C LEU A 127 -15.41 -0.86 8.27
N PRO A 128 -16.57 -1.44 7.93
CA PRO A 128 -17.64 -1.71 8.89
C PRO A 128 -17.27 -2.73 9.97
N ASP A 129 -16.51 -3.77 9.60
CA ASP A 129 -16.13 -4.86 10.50
C ASP A 129 -15.05 -4.41 11.50
N GLU A 130 -15.31 -4.61 12.79
CA GLU A 130 -14.37 -4.20 13.85
C GLU A 130 -13.11 -5.05 13.89
N VAL A 131 -13.23 -6.36 13.67
CA VAL A 131 -12.10 -7.29 13.69
C VAL A 131 -11.16 -6.98 12.52
N GLU A 132 -11.71 -6.66 11.35
CA GLU A 132 -10.93 -6.21 10.21
C GLU A 132 -10.26 -4.85 10.49
N ARG A 133 -10.94 -3.88 11.13
CA ARG A 133 -10.29 -2.63 11.56
C ARG A 133 -9.13 -2.87 12.53
N LYS A 134 -9.26 -3.83 13.44
CA LYS A 134 -8.16 -4.22 14.34
C LYS A 134 -6.98 -4.78 13.55
N GLU A 135 -7.21 -5.66 12.59
CA GLU A 135 -6.14 -6.23 11.76
C GLU A 135 -5.49 -5.21 10.81
N TYR A 136 -6.29 -4.44 10.10
CA TYR A 136 -5.84 -3.64 8.96
C TYR A 136 -5.48 -2.19 9.31
N VAL A 137 -5.64 -1.78 10.58
CA VAL A 137 -5.24 -0.44 11.06
C VAL A 137 -4.40 -0.56 12.32
N MET A 138 -4.86 -1.34 13.30
CA MET A 138 -4.25 -1.35 14.64
C MET A 138 -3.15 -2.40 14.83
N ASN A 139 -3.14 -3.48 14.07
CA ASN A 139 -2.14 -4.53 14.22
C ASN A 139 -0.80 -4.07 13.62
N GLU A 140 0.27 -4.10 14.41
CA GLU A 140 1.64 -3.76 13.97
C GLU A 140 2.41 -5.00 13.47
N GLN A 141 1.90 -6.20 13.73
CA GLN A 141 2.56 -7.45 13.35
C GLN A 141 1.92 -8.07 12.10
N GLY A 142 2.70 -8.11 11.02
CA GLY A 142 2.33 -8.64 9.73
C GLY A 142 3.01 -9.95 9.37
N ILE A 143 2.50 -10.55 8.30
CA ILE A 143 3.14 -11.65 7.58
C ILE A 143 3.14 -11.28 6.11
N ILE A 144 4.30 -11.38 5.47
CA ILE A 144 4.44 -11.27 4.02
C ILE A 144 4.82 -12.64 3.49
N TYR A 145 4.15 -13.09 2.42
CA TYR A 145 4.43 -14.38 1.82
C TYR A 145 5.48 -14.23 0.71
N LYS A 146 6.45 -15.15 0.67
CA LYS A 146 7.56 -15.19 -0.28
C LYS A 146 7.74 -16.61 -0.81
N GLY A 147 8.79 -16.86 -1.59
CA GLY A 147 9.12 -18.17 -2.14
C GLY A 147 8.55 -18.38 -3.54
N VAL A 148 7.89 -19.51 -3.76
CA VAL A 148 7.28 -19.86 -5.06
C VAL A 148 5.88 -20.42 -4.84
N ASP A 149 5.10 -20.54 -5.91
CA ASP A 149 3.69 -20.95 -5.87
C ASP A 149 3.46 -22.33 -5.24
N ASN A 150 4.41 -23.27 -5.39
CA ASN A 150 4.35 -24.61 -4.80
C ASN A 150 5.04 -24.72 -3.41
N TYR A 151 5.72 -23.66 -2.95
CA TYR A 151 6.37 -23.60 -1.65
C TYR A 151 6.33 -22.16 -1.10
N ILE A 152 5.20 -21.84 -0.47
CA ILE A 152 4.91 -20.51 0.07
C ILE A 152 5.49 -20.40 1.49
N ALA A 153 6.45 -19.48 1.66
CA ALA A 153 7.10 -19.23 2.94
C ALA A 153 6.59 -17.92 3.57
N PRO A 154 6.11 -17.93 4.83
CA PRO A 154 5.81 -16.70 5.56
C PRO A 154 7.08 -16.04 6.08
N ILE A 155 7.18 -14.72 5.96
CA ILE A 155 8.11 -13.91 6.75
C ILE A 155 7.34 -13.01 7.69
N HIS A 156 7.80 -12.89 8.93
CA HIS A 156 7.26 -11.91 9.86
C HIS A 156 7.75 -10.51 9.48
N TRP A 157 6.84 -9.54 9.56
CA TRP A 157 7.16 -8.15 9.31
C TRP A 157 6.55 -7.29 10.41
N ASP A 158 7.36 -6.46 11.05
CA ASP A 158 6.89 -5.47 12.01
C ASP A 158 6.64 -4.14 11.29
N TYR A 159 5.38 -3.72 11.23
CA TYR A 159 5.00 -2.48 10.61
C TYR A 159 5.39 -1.27 11.46
N GLY A 160 5.44 -1.38 12.78
CA GLY A 160 5.85 -0.32 13.71
C GLY A 160 5.17 1.03 13.48
N GLN A 161 3.89 1.06 13.07
CA GLN A 161 3.23 2.31 12.71
C GLN A 161 3.01 3.25 13.92
N PHE A 162 3.00 2.74 15.14
CA PHE A 162 2.82 3.54 16.37
C PHE A 162 4.12 3.79 17.13
N GLU A 163 5.26 3.47 16.51
CA GLU A 163 6.58 3.82 17.02
C GLU A 163 6.81 5.34 17.08
N GLN A 164 7.84 5.74 17.81
CA GLN A 164 8.13 7.15 18.04
C GLN A 164 8.33 7.93 16.72
N ASP A 165 7.81 9.16 16.67
CA ASP A 165 7.91 10.10 15.54
C ASP A 165 7.19 9.66 14.26
N MET A 166 6.54 8.49 14.22
CA MET A 166 5.91 7.98 13.00
C MET A 166 4.87 8.92 12.39
N VAL A 167 4.11 9.66 13.21
CA VAL A 167 3.19 10.69 12.71
C VAL A 167 3.95 11.76 11.94
N ASN A 168 4.98 12.33 12.55
CA ASN A 168 5.81 13.37 11.94
C ASN A 168 6.51 12.86 10.66
N ILE A 169 6.97 11.60 10.67
CA ILE A 169 7.54 10.96 9.48
C ILE A 169 6.50 10.91 8.35
N CYS A 170 5.28 10.45 8.63
CA CYS A 170 4.24 10.35 7.60
C CYS A 170 3.78 11.71 7.08
N MET A 171 3.74 12.74 7.93
CA MET A 171 3.49 14.11 7.47
C MET A 171 4.59 14.59 6.54
N LYS A 172 5.86 14.34 6.86
CA LYS A 172 7.00 14.69 5.98
C LYS A 172 7.03 13.89 4.68
N ILE A 173 6.55 12.66 4.65
CA ILE A 173 6.39 11.91 3.39
C ILE A 173 5.48 12.69 2.43
N LEU A 174 4.36 13.25 2.92
CA LEU A 174 3.43 14.02 2.08
C LEU A 174 4.07 15.36 1.64
N ASP A 175 4.74 16.06 2.56
CA ASP A 175 5.39 17.35 2.28
C ASP A 175 6.61 17.24 1.34
N CYS A 176 7.31 16.11 1.35
CA CYS A 176 8.45 15.87 0.45
C CYS A 176 8.03 15.46 -0.97
N SER A 177 6.73 15.24 -1.21
CA SER A 177 6.23 14.79 -2.51
C SER A 177 6.40 15.82 -3.62
N MET A 178 6.56 15.35 -4.85
CA MET A 178 6.63 16.23 -6.03
C MET A 178 5.37 17.08 -6.21
N LYS A 179 4.20 16.54 -5.84
CA LYS A 179 2.94 17.29 -5.88
C LYS A 179 2.95 18.46 -4.89
N HIS A 180 3.45 18.23 -3.68
CA HIS A 180 3.62 19.29 -2.69
C HIS A 180 4.62 20.35 -3.14
N LYS A 181 5.78 19.95 -3.67
CA LYS A 181 6.79 20.89 -4.20
C LYS A 181 6.25 21.77 -5.34
N GLN A 182 5.38 21.22 -6.18
CA GLN A 182 4.80 21.94 -7.32
C GLN A 182 3.72 22.96 -6.89
N ASP A 183 2.81 22.55 -6.00
CA ASP A 183 1.72 23.40 -5.51
C ASP A 183 1.31 22.95 -4.09
N PRO A 184 1.95 23.51 -3.04
CA PRO A 184 1.68 23.13 -1.66
C PRO A 184 0.21 23.33 -1.25
N ALA A 185 -0.40 24.42 -1.71
CA ALA A 185 -1.78 24.77 -1.36
C ALA A 185 -2.77 23.72 -1.90
N LYS A 186 -2.61 23.35 -3.18
CA LYS A 186 -3.45 22.36 -3.83
C LYS A 186 -3.19 20.95 -3.30
N ASP A 187 -1.93 20.60 -3.02
CA ASP A 187 -1.57 19.32 -2.43
C ASP A 187 -2.25 19.14 -1.06
N VAL A 188 -2.07 20.10 -0.14
CA VAL A 188 -2.67 20.02 1.21
C VAL A 188 -4.19 19.97 1.14
N SER A 189 -4.83 20.73 0.24
CA SER A 189 -6.28 20.64 0.01
C SER A 189 -6.71 19.23 -0.44
N ALA A 190 -5.95 18.61 -1.35
CA ALA A 190 -6.24 17.30 -1.89
C ALA A 190 -6.02 16.14 -0.90
N ARG A 191 -5.31 16.38 0.23
CA ARG A 191 -5.12 15.39 1.31
C ARG A 191 -6.42 14.99 2.02
N CYS A 192 -7.56 15.60 1.68
CA CYS A 192 -8.89 15.12 2.13
C CYS A 192 -9.32 13.81 1.43
N ASN A 193 -8.69 13.46 0.30
CA ASN A 193 -9.08 12.31 -0.51
C ASN A 193 -8.07 11.16 -0.34
N PRO A 194 -8.47 9.97 0.17
CA PRO A 194 -7.58 8.83 0.32
C PRO A 194 -7.05 8.33 -1.03
N VAL A 195 -7.78 8.49 -2.14
CA VAL A 195 -7.31 8.13 -3.49
C VAL A 195 -6.06 8.94 -3.85
N TYR A 196 -6.11 10.26 -3.58
CA TYR A 196 -4.98 11.17 -3.81
C TYR A 196 -3.81 10.83 -2.90
N VAL A 197 -4.06 10.73 -1.59
CA VAL A 197 -3.03 10.44 -0.58
C VAL A 197 -2.34 9.10 -0.88
N SER A 198 -3.10 8.06 -1.22
CA SER A 198 -2.55 6.75 -1.55
C SER A 198 -1.61 6.81 -2.76
N ARG A 199 -2.00 7.53 -3.82
CA ARG A 199 -1.17 7.67 -5.02
C ARG A 199 0.10 8.48 -4.77
N VAL A 200 0.03 9.53 -3.93
CA VAL A 200 1.21 10.27 -3.46
C VAL A 200 2.15 9.36 -2.69
N ILE A 201 1.62 8.56 -1.75
CA ILE A 201 2.43 7.63 -0.97
C ILE A 201 3.10 6.61 -1.87
N THR A 202 2.37 5.96 -2.79
CA THR A 202 2.97 5.01 -3.74
C THR A 202 4.19 5.59 -4.44
N SER A 203 4.10 6.84 -4.90
CA SER A 203 5.22 7.55 -5.54
C SER A 203 6.38 7.85 -4.58
N MET A 204 6.10 8.06 -3.30
CA MET A 204 7.11 8.43 -2.30
C MET A 204 7.82 7.24 -1.70
N ILE A 205 7.22 6.04 -1.72
CA ILE A 205 7.86 4.85 -1.18
C ILE A 205 9.13 4.50 -1.96
N ASN A 206 9.15 4.67 -3.28
CA ASN A 206 10.33 4.47 -4.12
C ASN A 206 11.03 5.80 -4.46
N SER A 207 12.35 5.76 -4.64
CA SER A 207 13.17 6.96 -4.89
C SER A 207 13.28 7.38 -6.36
N GLU A 208 12.53 6.78 -7.29
CA GLU A 208 12.73 7.02 -8.73
C GLU A 208 12.19 8.38 -9.21
N ASN A 209 11.27 9.01 -8.46
CA ASN A 209 10.68 10.31 -8.80
C ASN A 209 11.29 11.51 -8.01
N GLU A 210 12.50 11.34 -7.47
CA GLU A 210 13.19 12.25 -6.53
C GLU A 210 12.55 12.34 -5.12
N GLY A 211 13.38 12.31 -4.08
CA GLY A 211 12.95 12.51 -2.69
C GLY A 211 12.22 11.33 -2.03
N GLY A 212 12.08 10.19 -2.71
CA GLY A 212 11.44 9.00 -2.16
C GLY A 212 12.28 8.24 -1.14
N ILE A 213 11.65 7.29 -0.45
CA ILE A 213 12.16 6.67 0.77
C ILE A 213 13.18 5.57 0.48
N LEU A 214 12.89 4.64 -0.43
CA LEU A 214 13.70 3.46 -0.68
C LEU A 214 14.28 3.44 -2.10
N LYS A 215 15.55 3.08 -2.22
CA LYS A 215 16.18 2.77 -3.51
C LYS A 215 16.09 1.27 -3.79
N GLY A 216 15.53 0.93 -4.94
CA GLY A 216 15.42 -0.47 -5.40
C GLY A 216 16.76 -1.06 -5.80
N ASN A 217 16.98 -2.35 -5.50
CA ASN A 217 18.11 -3.12 -6.02
C ASN A 217 17.76 -4.62 -6.11
N TRP A 218 17.73 -5.14 -7.34
CA TRP A 218 17.48 -6.56 -7.67
C TRP A 218 18.75 -7.30 -8.12
N GLY A 219 19.91 -6.65 -8.02
CA GLY A 219 21.21 -7.30 -8.25
C GLY A 219 21.67 -8.12 -7.04
N ASN A 220 22.95 -8.48 -7.05
CA ASN A 220 23.62 -9.26 -6.00
C ASN A 220 24.69 -8.46 -5.25
N ASP A 221 24.80 -7.15 -5.52
CA ASP A 221 25.74 -6.24 -4.85
C ASP A 221 24.97 -5.19 -4.05
N PHE A 222 25.05 -5.31 -2.72
CA PHE A 222 24.40 -4.41 -1.77
C PHE A 222 25.40 -3.50 -1.04
N ARG A 223 26.63 -3.36 -1.56
CA ARG A 223 27.62 -2.43 -0.98
C ARG A 223 27.06 -1.01 -0.90
N GLY A 224 27.26 -0.35 0.23
CA GLY A 224 26.76 1.00 0.49
C GLY A 224 25.31 1.07 0.98
N GLY A 225 24.69 -0.08 1.30
CA GLY A 225 23.36 -0.16 1.90
C GLY A 225 23.16 -1.45 2.70
N VAL A 226 21.89 -1.75 2.98
CA VAL A 226 21.43 -2.98 3.64
C VAL A 226 20.82 -3.90 2.60
N SER A 227 21.15 -5.20 2.65
CA SER A 227 20.51 -6.21 1.80
C SER A 227 18.99 -6.21 2.04
N PRO A 228 18.15 -6.20 0.99
CA PRO A 228 16.69 -6.22 1.13
C PRO A 228 16.15 -7.35 2.01
N THR A 229 16.85 -8.48 2.08
CA THR A 229 16.47 -9.68 2.87
C THR A 229 16.72 -9.52 4.37
N HIS A 230 17.56 -8.55 4.80
CA HIS A 230 17.83 -8.29 6.22
C HIS A 230 16.75 -7.45 6.90
N TRP A 231 15.92 -6.74 6.13
CA TRP A 231 14.83 -5.97 6.71
C TRP A 231 13.75 -6.90 7.26
N SER A 232 13.29 -6.59 8.47
CA SER A 232 12.18 -7.26 9.16
C SER A 232 11.16 -6.28 9.75
N SER A 233 11.41 -4.97 9.62
CA SER A 233 10.55 -3.92 10.13
C SER A 233 10.58 -2.68 9.24
N SER A 234 9.45 -1.99 9.11
CA SER A 234 9.35 -0.72 8.38
C SER A 234 9.94 0.45 9.16
N TYR A 235 9.86 0.43 10.49
CA TYR A 235 10.21 1.57 11.33
C TYR A 235 11.68 1.98 11.17
N PRO A 236 12.68 1.08 11.21
CA PRO A 236 14.08 1.45 10.99
C PRO A 236 14.34 2.12 9.63
N ILE A 237 13.64 1.69 8.58
CA ILE A 237 13.76 2.28 7.24
C ILE A 237 13.23 3.72 7.26
N LEU A 238 12.01 3.91 7.75
CA LEU A 238 11.34 5.20 7.83
C LEU A 238 12.10 6.18 8.73
N LYS A 239 12.58 5.69 9.88
CA LYS A 239 13.37 6.48 10.83
C LYS A 239 14.73 6.89 10.26
N ASN A 240 15.40 6.00 9.52
CA ASN A 240 16.65 6.32 8.84
C ASN A 240 16.46 7.38 7.76
N TRP A 241 15.42 7.26 6.93
CA TRP A 241 15.07 8.28 5.93
C TRP A 241 14.85 9.64 6.60
N PHE A 242 14.06 9.68 7.68
CA PHE A 242 13.75 10.90 8.42
C PHE A 242 15.00 11.53 9.06
N ASN A 243 15.83 10.73 9.74
CA ASN A 243 17.03 11.22 10.43
C ASN A 243 18.15 11.63 9.46
N ALA A 244 18.21 11.03 8.26
CA ALA A 244 19.19 11.33 7.22
C ALA A 244 18.73 12.50 6.31
N CYS A 245 17.95 13.44 6.84
CA CYS A 245 17.42 14.58 6.10
C CYS A 245 16.72 14.18 4.79
N PHE A 246 15.89 13.14 4.86
CA PHE A 246 15.08 12.63 3.75
C PHE A 246 15.88 12.02 2.59
N CYS A 247 17.13 11.61 2.85
CA CYS A 247 17.92 10.84 1.89
C CYS A 247 17.41 9.40 1.77
N SER A 248 17.30 8.90 0.54
CA SER A 248 16.78 7.56 0.27
C SER A 248 17.63 6.45 0.90
N VAL A 249 16.95 5.50 1.54
CA VAL A 249 17.51 4.33 2.19
C VAL A 249 17.79 3.24 1.15
N LYS A 250 19.00 2.68 1.23
CA LYS A 250 19.47 1.60 0.36
C LYS A 250 19.50 0.28 1.16
N TYR A 251 18.93 -0.83 0.73
CA TYR A 251 18.12 -1.06 -0.47
C TYR A 251 16.79 -1.73 -0.13
N GLY A 252 15.85 -1.74 -1.08
CA GLY A 252 14.56 -2.44 -0.98
C GLY A 252 14.23 -3.26 -2.23
N GLN A 253 13.33 -4.23 -2.06
CA GLN A 253 12.64 -4.98 -3.12
C GLN A 253 11.13 -4.97 -2.83
N CYS A 254 10.31 -5.57 -3.70
CA CYS A 254 8.84 -5.44 -3.68
C CYS A 254 8.21 -5.63 -2.29
N TRP A 255 8.61 -6.65 -1.52
CA TRP A 255 8.07 -6.88 -0.17
C TRP A 255 8.49 -5.80 0.83
N VAL A 256 9.69 -5.23 0.70
CA VAL A 256 10.19 -4.15 1.55
C VAL A 256 9.40 -2.88 1.26
N PHE A 257 9.21 -2.54 -0.02
CA PHE A 257 8.39 -1.39 -0.42
C PHE A 257 6.96 -1.53 0.11
N SER A 258 6.34 -2.70 -0.06
CA SER A 258 4.98 -2.97 0.39
C SER A 258 4.84 -3.01 1.91
N GLY A 259 5.83 -3.52 2.63
CA GLY A 259 5.91 -3.46 4.08
C GLY A 259 5.90 -2.01 4.59
N VAL A 260 6.77 -1.16 4.03
CA VAL A 260 6.85 0.27 4.38
C VAL A 260 5.57 1.00 4.00
N MET A 261 5.02 0.75 2.81
CA MET A 261 3.77 1.35 2.37
C MET A 261 2.62 1.01 3.31
N CYS A 262 2.49 -0.25 3.70
CA CYS A 262 1.45 -0.71 4.61
C CYS A 262 1.53 0.03 5.96
N SER A 263 2.72 0.21 6.53
CA SER A 263 2.93 1.00 7.76
C SER A 263 2.42 2.43 7.65
N VAL A 264 2.80 3.13 6.58
CA VAL A 264 2.40 4.54 6.34
C VAL A 264 0.89 4.65 6.17
N MET A 265 0.30 3.77 5.37
CA MET A 265 -1.15 3.74 5.11
C MET A 265 -1.96 3.48 6.39
N ARG A 266 -1.54 2.48 7.19
CA ARG A 266 -2.17 2.13 8.47
C ARG A 266 -2.12 3.30 9.45
N LEU A 267 -0.97 3.97 9.56
CA LEU A 267 -0.84 5.13 10.43
C LEU A 267 -1.81 6.24 10.02
N LEU A 268 -1.83 6.59 8.73
CA LEU A 268 -2.69 7.65 8.21
C LEU A 268 -4.19 7.33 8.34
N GLY A 269 -4.53 6.08 8.68
CA GLY A 269 -5.90 5.63 8.94
C GLY A 269 -6.59 5.02 7.72
N ILE A 270 -5.84 4.67 6.68
CA ILE A 270 -6.37 3.90 5.54
C ILE A 270 -6.16 2.42 5.87
N PRO A 271 -7.23 1.61 6.04
CA PRO A 271 -7.06 0.19 6.31
C PRO A 271 -6.29 -0.46 5.17
N CYS A 272 -5.21 -1.19 5.50
CA CYS A 272 -4.24 -1.65 4.51
C CYS A 272 -3.72 -3.06 4.82
N ARG A 273 -3.54 -3.86 3.76
CA ARG A 273 -2.97 -5.21 3.83
C ARG A 273 -1.96 -5.46 2.71
N VAL A 274 -0.95 -6.26 3.00
CA VAL A 274 0.08 -6.67 2.02
C VAL A 274 -0.42 -7.90 1.26
N ILE A 275 -0.23 -7.89 -0.06
CA ILE A 275 -0.64 -8.96 -0.97
C ILE A 275 0.60 -9.51 -1.68
N THR A 276 0.72 -10.84 -1.74
CA THR A 276 1.72 -11.53 -2.57
C THR A 276 1.01 -12.21 -3.74
N ASN A 277 1.45 -11.93 -4.96
CA ASN A 277 1.02 -12.60 -6.17
C ASN A 277 2.15 -13.52 -6.68
N TYR A 278 1.87 -14.80 -6.93
CA TYR A 278 2.88 -15.73 -7.45
C TYR A 278 2.77 -15.89 -8.96
N GLN A 279 3.91 -16.17 -9.62
CA GLN A 279 4.02 -16.14 -11.09
C GLN A 279 3.49 -14.81 -11.64
N SER A 280 3.97 -13.69 -11.08
CA SER A 280 3.49 -12.35 -11.42
C SER A 280 4.12 -11.89 -12.73
N ALA A 281 3.31 -11.60 -13.71
CA ALA A 281 3.78 -11.06 -14.98
C ALA A 281 4.16 -9.57 -14.84
N HIS A 282 5.23 -9.17 -15.51
CA HIS A 282 5.53 -7.77 -15.82
C HIS A 282 5.45 -7.62 -17.35
N ASP A 283 4.27 -7.19 -17.81
CA ASP A 283 4.00 -6.85 -19.21
C ASP A 283 4.39 -5.38 -19.45
N THR A 284 5.44 -5.15 -20.24
CA THR A 284 5.96 -3.82 -20.54
C THR A 284 5.29 -3.17 -21.77
N ASN A 285 4.52 -3.94 -22.55
CA ASN A 285 3.98 -3.51 -23.83
C ASN A 285 2.43 -3.42 -23.85
N LYS A 286 1.76 -3.92 -22.79
CA LYS A 286 0.31 -3.89 -22.55
C LYS A 286 -0.51 -4.74 -23.53
N ASN A 287 0.08 -5.76 -24.15
CA ASN A 287 -0.61 -6.68 -25.05
C ASN A 287 -1.18 -7.91 -24.33
N LEU A 288 -1.00 -8.04 -23.02
CA LEU A 288 -1.40 -9.19 -22.19
C LEU A 288 -0.69 -10.51 -22.56
N ILE A 289 0.39 -10.44 -23.33
CA ILE A 289 1.20 -11.57 -23.80
C ILE A 289 2.62 -11.39 -23.28
N ILE A 290 3.07 -12.30 -22.42
CA ILE A 290 4.47 -12.38 -21.99
C ILE A 290 5.21 -13.34 -22.91
N GLU A 291 6.12 -12.81 -23.72
CA GLU A 291 6.98 -13.61 -24.60
C GLU A 291 8.32 -13.91 -23.90
N THR A 292 8.61 -15.19 -23.68
CA THR A 292 9.91 -15.64 -23.17
C THR A 292 10.65 -16.41 -24.25
N TYR A 293 11.83 -15.92 -24.61
CA TYR A 293 12.66 -16.50 -25.67
C TYR A 293 13.77 -17.35 -25.06
N PHE A 294 14.01 -18.55 -25.57
CA PHE A 294 15.14 -19.39 -25.18
C PHE A 294 16.23 -19.38 -26.25
N ALA A 295 17.49 -19.55 -25.85
CA ALA A 295 18.57 -19.75 -26.80
C ALA A 295 18.42 -21.11 -27.51
N ASP A 296 18.86 -21.16 -28.77
CA ASP A 296 18.86 -22.34 -29.65
C ASP A 296 19.76 -23.49 -29.15
N TYR A 297 20.60 -23.25 -28.14
CA TYR A 297 21.52 -24.22 -27.56
C TYR A 297 21.32 -24.48 -26.05
N GLY A 298 20.18 -24.12 -25.44
CA GLY A 298 19.93 -24.52 -24.05
C GLY A 298 18.76 -23.87 -23.31
N VAL A 299 18.74 -24.05 -21.99
CA VAL A 299 17.69 -23.61 -21.05
C VAL A 299 17.77 -22.14 -20.64
N ARG A 300 18.70 -21.38 -21.22
CA ARG A 300 18.90 -19.98 -20.83
C ARG A 300 17.93 -19.08 -21.60
N GLU A 301 17.07 -18.41 -20.85
CA GLU A 301 16.23 -17.34 -21.39
C GLU A 301 17.12 -16.23 -21.98
N LYS A 302 16.75 -15.74 -23.16
CA LYS A 302 17.26 -14.49 -23.73
C LYS A 302 16.62 -13.33 -22.97
N GLU A 303 17.36 -12.24 -22.84
CA GLU A 303 16.80 -11.01 -22.26
C GLU A 303 15.60 -10.53 -23.07
N SER A 304 14.43 -10.54 -22.44
CA SER A 304 13.21 -9.87 -22.89
C SER A 304 12.89 -8.70 -21.95
N LYS A 305 12.14 -7.71 -22.45
CA LYS A 305 11.63 -6.63 -21.60
C LYS A 305 10.54 -7.13 -20.65
N ASP A 306 9.76 -8.10 -21.10
CA ASP A 306 8.74 -8.76 -20.29
C ASP A 306 9.37 -9.84 -19.41
N SER A 307 8.87 -10.02 -18.19
CA SER A 307 9.40 -11.01 -17.24
C SER A 307 8.30 -11.62 -16.37
N VAL A 308 8.50 -12.86 -15.91
CA VAL A 308 7.63 -13.51 -14.93
C VAL A 308 8.38 -13.64 -13.62
N TRP A 309 7.96 -12.85 -12.63
CA TRP A 309 8.55 -12.86 -11.29
C TRP A 309 8.04 -14.08 -10.53
N ASN A 310 8.91 -14.71 -9.72
CA ASN A 310 8.52 -15.81 -8.83
C ASN A 310 7.30 -15.43 -7.99
N TYR A 311 7.40 -14.24 -7.42
CA TYR A 311 6.30 -13.55 -6.79
C TYR A 311 6.54 -12.04 -6.89
N HIS A 312 5.47 -11.29 -6.73
CA HIS A 312 5.49 -9.85 -6.59
C HIS A 312 4.60 -9.44 -5.42
N VAL A 313 4.95 -8.36 -4.75
CA VAL A 313 4.27 -7.93 -3.53
C VAL A 313 3.84 -6.48 -3.66
N TRP A 314 2.55 -6.22 -3.48
CA TRP A 314 1.93 -4.88 -3.43
C TRP A 314 1.08 -4.75 -2.16
N VAL A 315 0.33 -3.66 -2.02
CA VAL A 315 -0.65 -3.48 -0.95
C VAL A 315 -2.06 -3.25 -1.49
N GLU A 316 -3.06 -3.57 -0.70
CA GLU A 316 -4.44 -3.15 -0.92
C GLU A 316 -4.86 -2.18 0.18
N GLY A 317 -5.36 -1.00 -0.22
CA GLY A 317 -5.98 -0.02 0.65
C GLY A 317 -7.51 -0.07 0.54
N TRP A 318 -8.22 -0.04 1.66
CA TRP A 318 -9.69 0.00 1.68
C TRP A 318 -10.21 1.44 1.58
N MET A 319 -10.99 1.73 0.54
CA MET A 319 -11.65 3.02 0.37
C MET A 319 -12.80 2.95 -0.63
N LYS A 320 -13.70 3.94 -0.56
CA LYS A 320 -14.71 4.19 -1.60
C LYS A 320 -14.10 4.86 -2.83
N ARG A 321 -14.73 4.66 -4.00
CA ARG A 321 -14.34 5.21 -5.30
C ARG A 321 -15.49 5.96 -5.99
N PRO A 322 -16.02 7.03 -5.35
CA PRO A 322 -17.09 7.84 -5.94
C PRO A 322 -16.65 8.54 -7.25
N ASP A 323 -15.34 8.64 -7.50
CA ASP A 323 -14.75 9.12 -8.74
C ASP A 323 -14.94 8.16 -9.93
N LEU A 324 -15.09 6.85 -9.67
CA LEU A 324 -15.32 5.84 -10.71
C LEU A 324 -16.79 5.51 -10.88
N ALA A 325 -17.52 5.31 -9.78
CA ALA A 325 -18.93 4.96 -9.83
C ALA A 325 -19.68 5.39 -8.56
N LYS A 326 -20.82 6.06 -8.73
CA LYS A 326 -21.64 6.55 -7.61
C LYS A 326 -22.39 5.46 -6.87
N ASP A 327 -22.60 4.31 -7.50
CA ASP A 327 -23.29 3.15 -6.94
C ASP A 327 -22.39 2.28 -6.03
N GLY A 328 -21.10 2.63 -5.91
CA GLY A 328 -20.14 1.94 -5.05
C GLY A 328 -19.63 0.61 -5.62
N ARG A 329 -19.87 0.27 -6.88
CA ARG A 329 -19.41 -1.00 -7.49
C ARG A 329 -17.89 -1.21 -7.48
N TYR A 330 -17.12 -0.13 -7.33
CA TYR A 330 -15.65 -0.14 -7.24
C TYR A 330 -15.13 0.26 -5.86
N ASP A 331 -16.01 0.36 -4.86
CA ASP A 331 -15.62 0.55 -3.46
C ASP A 331 -14.96 -0.72 -2.91
N GLY A 332 -14.15 -0.56 -1.88
CA GLY A 332 -13.49 -1.65 -1.17
C GLY A 332 -11.99 -1.67 -1.40
N TRP A 333 -11.42 -2.86 -1.61
CA TRP A 333 -9.97 -3.03 -1.76
C TRP A 333 -9.45 -2.45 -3.08
N GLN A 334 -8.43 -1.59 -2.96
CA GLN A 334 -7.75 -0.95 -4.08
C GLN A 334 -6.27 -1.32 -4.07
N VAL A 335 -5.80 -1.90 -5.17
CA VAL A 335 -4.39 -2.24 -5.37
C VAL A 335 -3.54 -0.99 -5.53
N LEU A 336 -2.46 -0.94 -4.79
CA LEU A 336 -1.44 0.10 -4.81
C LEU A 336 -0.08 -0.59 -4.81
N ASP A 337 0.73 -0.34 -5.84
CA ASP A 337 2.03 -0.98 -5.98
C ASP A 337 3.16 0.05 -5.87
N PRO A 338 3.88 0.09 -4.73
CA PRO A 338 4.98 1.03 -4.53
C PRO A 338 6.24 0.67 -5.30
N THR A 339 6.30 -0.50 -5.93
CA THR A 339 7.46 -0.96 -6.68
C THR A 339 7.56 -0.22 -8.01
N PRO A 340 8.71 0.39 -8.35
CA PRO A 340 8.84 1.18 -9.57
C PRO A 340 9.00 0.28 -10.81
N GLN A 341 7.92 -0.34 -11.27
CA GLN A 341 7.89 -1.17 -12.48
C GLN A 341 7.52 -0.33 -13.72
N GLU A 342 6.34 0.29 -13.71
CA GLU A 342 5.83 1.09 -14.82
C GLU A 342 5.56 2.54 -14.41
N LYS A 343 5.70 3.46 -15.37
CA LYS A 343 5.34 4.86 -15.17
C LYS A 343 3.86 5.07 -15.45
N SER A 344 3.18 5.72 -14.51
CA SER A 344 1.82 6.23 -14.67
C SER A 344 1.86 7.75 -14.68
N ASP A 345 1.33 8.37 -15.74
CA ASP A 345 1.40 9.82 -15.98
C ASP A 345 2.84 10.40 -15.86
N GLY A 346 3.83 9.63 -16.32
CA GLY A 346 5.25 10.02 -16.30
C GLY A 346 5.99 9.81 -14.98
N MET A 347 5.31 9.34 -13.92
CA MET A 347 5.89 9.07 -12.60
C MET A 347 5.80 7.58 -12.24
N PHE A 348 6.78 7.06 -11.51
CA PHE A 348 6.70 5.73 -10.90
C PHE A 348 5.71 5.71 -9.73
N CYS A 349 4.44 5.54 -10.05
CA CYS A 349 3.34 5.36 -9.13
C CYS A 349 2.29 4.44 -9.78
N CYS A 350 1.70 3.54 -9.00
CA CYS A 350 0.72 2.58 -9.48
C CYS A 350 -0.48 2.50 -8.55
N GLY A 351 -1.69 2.58 -9.11
CA GLY A 351 -2.95 2.56 -8.38
C GLY A 351 -3.36 3.93 -7.82
N PRO A 352 -4.45 4.01 -7.05
CA PRO A 352 -5.28 2.90 -6.58
C PRO A 352 -6.18 2.29 -7.67
N ALA A 353 -6.10 0.97 -7.86
CA ALA A 353 -6.89 0.21 -8.83
C ALA A 353 -7.91 -0.69 -8.11
N PRO A 354 -9.22 -0.63 -8.41
CA PRO A 354 -10.18 -1.49 -7.74
C PRO A 354 -9.91 -2.96 -8.03
N VAL A 355 -9.82 -3.80 -6.99
CA VAL A 355 -9.66 -5.25 -7.16
C VAL A 355 -10.82 -5.84 -7.97
N SER A 356 -12.05 -5.31 -7.79
CA SER A 356 -13.21 -5.69 -8.59
C SER A 356 -13.08 -5.36 -10.08
N ALA A 357 -12.47 -4.21 -10.42
CA ALA A 357 -12.20 -3.84 -11.81
C ALA A 357 -11.16 -4.76 -12.46
N ILE A 358 -10.11 -5.14 -11.71
CA ILE A 358 -9.13 -6.13 -12.15
C ILE A 358 -9.82 -7.49 -12.39
N ARG A 359 -10.64 -7.95 -11.45
CA ARG A 359 -11.38 -9.21 -11.60
C ARG A 359 -12.28 -9.27 -12.82
N ASN A 360 -12.91 -8.15 -13.15
CA ASN A 360 -13.85 -8.06 -14.26
C ASN A 360 -13.19 -7.74 -15.61
N GLY A 361 -11.90 -7.37 -15.63
CA GLY A 361 -11.22 -6.91 -16.84
C GLY A 361 -11.67 -5.52 -17.30
N ASP A 362 -12.11 -4.66 -16.37
CA ASP A 362 -12.54 -3.28 -16.65
C ASP A 362 -11.31 -2.34 -16.86
N THR A 363 -10.44 -2.70 -17.80
CA THR A 363 -9.12 -2.08 -18.02
C THR A 363 -9.16 -0.62 -18.48
N HIS A 364 -10.31 -0.13 -18.94
CA HIS A 364 -10.52 1.27 -19.29
C HIS A 364 -10.52 2.22 -18.08
N LEU A 365 -10.60 1.69 -16.85
CA LEU A 365 -10.72 2.49 -15.63
C LEU A 365 -9.38 2.98 -15.09
N LYS A 366 -9.46 4.11 -14.38
CA LYS A 366 -8.36 4.61 -13.56
C LYS A 366 -8.30 3.87 -12.21
N TYR A 367 -7.15 3.65 -11.61
CA TYR A 367 -5.80 3.94 -12.12
C TYR A 367 -5.11 2.61 -12.44
N ASP A 368 -4.31 2.57 -13.51
CA ASP A 368 -3.36 1.47 -13.78
C ASP A 368 -3.96 0.05 -13.87
N VAL A 369 -5.29 -0.05 -14.06
CA VAL A 369 -6.00 -1.33 -14.17
C VAL A 369 -5.44 -2.22 -15.28
N PRO A 370 -5.10 -1.75 -16.51
CA PRO A 370 -4.52 -2.61 -17.54
C PRO A 370 -3.25 -3.32 -17.10
N PHE A 371 -2.35 -2.60 -16.45
CA PHE A 371 -1.06 -3.13 -15.99
C PHE A 371 -1.26 -4.19 -14.90
N LEU A 372 -2.10 -3.87 -13.90
CA LEU A 372 -2.39 -4.79 -12.79
C LEU A 372 -3.23 -5.99 -13.24
N PHE A 373 -4.07 -5.83 -14.26
CA PHE A 373 -4.78 -6.93 -14.90
C PHE A 373 -3.80 -7.88 -15.57
N ALA A 374 -2.84 -7.37 -16.34
CA ALA A 374 -1.78 -8.17 -16.95
C ALA A 374 -0.98 -8.95 -15.89
N ALA A 375 -0.63 -8.31 -14.77
CA ALA A 375 0.15 -8.94 -13.70
C ALA A 375 -0.48 -10.22 -13.12
N VAL A 376 -1.81 -10.37 -13.21
CA VAL A 376 -2.56 -11.51 -12.66
C VAL A 376 -3.24 -12.40 -13.70
N ASN A 377 -3.43 -11.92 -14.94
CA ASN A 377 -4.16 -12.62 -16.01
C ASN A 377 -3.43 -12.70 -17.35
N ALA A 378 -2.18 -12.22 -17.48
CA ALA A 378 -1.47 -12.30 -18.76
C ALA A 378 -1.30 -13.76 -19.22
N ASP A 379 -1.47 -13.97 -20.52
CA ASP A 379 -1.10 -15.22 -21.16
C ASP A 379 0.42 -15.24 -21.35
N CYS A 380 1.07 -16.34 -20.98
CA CYS A 380 2.48 -16.51 -21.27
C CYS A 380 2.61 -17.50 -22.42
N ILE A 381 2.97 -16.99 -23.59
CA ILE A 381 3.19 -17.81 -24.77
C ILE A 381 4.65 -18.23 -24.76
N THR A 382 4.91 -19.44 -24.30
CA THR A 382 6.20 -20.09 -24.47
C THR A 382 6.06 -21.27 -25.42
N TRP A 383 6.89 -21.35 -26.46
CA TRP A 383 6.92 -22.47 -27.41
C TRP A 383 7.22 -23.84 -26.76
N LEU A 384 7.58 -23.86 -25.46
CA LEU A 384 8.07 -25.03 -24.72
C LEU A 384 7.43 -25.21 -23.33
N LYS A 385 6.56 -24.30 -22.86
CA LYS A 385 6.03 -24.30 -21.47
C LYS A 385 4.68 -23.60 -21.35
N ASP A 386 3.82 -24.12 -20.48
CA ASP A 386 2.61 -23.43 -19.99
C ASP A 386 2.93 -22.78 -18.64
N TYR A 387 2.94 -21.44 -18.57
CA TYR A 387 2.89 -20.72 -17.30
C TYR A 387 1.44 -20.38 -16.96
N ARG A 388 1.10 -20.42 -15.68
CA ARG A 388 -0.19 -19.91 -15.19
C ARG A 388 0.06 -18.66 -14.38
N ILE A 389 -0.10 -17.49 -15.01
CA ILE A 389 0.11 -16.22 -14.32
C ILE A 389 -0.90 -16.02 -13.18
N GLY A 390 -0.45 -15.35 -12.12
CA GLY A 390 -1.33 -14.88 -11.06
C GLY A 390 -1.89 -15.97 -10.15
N GLN A 391 -1.03 -16.78 -9.54
CA GLN A 391 -1.45 -17.92 -8.70
C GLN A 391 -1.31 -17.61 -7.22
N SER A 392 -2.08 -18.36 -6.41
CA SER A 392 -1.97 -18.39 -4.95
C SER A 392 -1.87 -16.99 -4.33
N ILE A 393 -2.67 -16.04 -4.82
CA ILE A 393 -2.61 -14.65 -4.37
C ILE A 393 -2.94 -14.63 -2.89
N SER A 394 -2.00 -14.18 -2.07
CA SER A 394 -1.97 -14.46 -0.64
C SER A 394 -1.91 -13.20 0.20
N THR A 395 -2.62 -13.21 1.32
CA THR A 395 -2.49 -12.21 2.39
C THR A 395 -2.61 -12.86 3.76
N LYS A 396 -2.24 -12.13 4.81
CA LYS A 396 -2.40 -12.61 6.19
C LYS A 396 -3.90 -12.61 6.54
N SER A 397 -4.36 -13.70 7.16
CA SER A 397 -5.74 -13.81 7.65
C SER A 397 -5.99 -12.86 8.82
N VAL A 398 -7.21 -12.35 8.90
CA VAL A 398 -7.66 -11.51 10.03
C VAL A 398 -7.51 -12.27 11.35
N GLY A 399 -6.83 -11.65 12.32
CA GLY A 399 -6.69 -12.18 13.68
C GLY A 399 -5.83 -13.45 13.84
N THR A 400 -5.23 -13.97 12.77
CA THR A 400 -4.35 -15.16 12.83
C THR A 400 -3.10 -15.00 11.98
N ASN A 401 -2.14 -15.91 12.16
CA ASN A 401 -0.90 -15.97 11.37
C ASN A 401 -1.02 -16.91 10.15
N ARG A 402 -2.24 -17.28 9.76
CA ARG A 402 -2.49 -18.20 8.63
C ARG A 402 -2.59 -17.45 7.31
N ARG A 403 -2.19 -18.12 6.24
CA ARG A 403 -2.36 -17.65 4.86
C ARG A 403 -3.84 -17.64 4.50
N MET A 404 -4.31 -16.52 3.98
CA MET A 404 -5.59 -16.38 3.29
C MET A 404 -5.31 -16.33 1.79
N ASP A 405 -5.91 -17.25 1.04
CA ASP A 405 -5.89 -17.21 -0.43
C ASP A 405 -7.03 -16.32 -0.92
N ILE A 406 -6.69 -15.32 -1.73
CA ILE A 406 -7.62 -14.33 -2.30
C ILE A 406 -7.60 -14.33 -3.83
N THR A 407 -7.07 -15.39 -4.46
CA THR A 407 -6.96 -15.48 -5.93
C THR A 407 -8.30 -15.25 -6.63
N ASP A 408 -9.38 -15.82 -6.10
CA ASP A 408 -10.75 -15.67 -6.63
C ASP A 408 -11.28 -14.22 -6.56
N SER A 409 -10.62 -13.34 -5.79
CA SER A 409 -10.94 -11.90 -5.75
C SER A 409 -10.33 -11.14 -6.93
N TYR A 410 -9.27 -11.66 -7.55
CA TYR A 410 -8.52 -11.01 -8.64
C TYR A 410 -8.84 -11.57 -10.02
N LYS A 411 -9.30 -12.83 -10.10
CA LYS A 411 -9.67 -13.46 -11.35
C LYS A 411 -10.79 -14.47 -11.19
N GLN A 412 -11.43 -14.83 -12.30
CA GLN A 412 -12.41 -15.90 -12.31
C GLN A 412 -11.70 -17.27 -12.32
N LYS A 413 -12.42 -18.32 -11.92
CA LYS A 413 -11.87 -19.69 -11.95
C LYS A 413 -11.53 -20.10 -13.38
N GLU A 414 -10.27 -20.47 -13.57
CA GLU A 414 -9.77 -21.03 -14.83
C GLU A 414 -10.60 -22.29 -15.20
N GLY A 415 -11.15 -22.33 -16.42
CA GLY A 415 -11.95 -23.47 -16.92
C GLY A 415 -13.47 -23.40 -16.71
N GLY A 416 -14.00 -22.29 -16.18
CA GLY A 416 -15.45 -22.00 -16.25
C GLY A 416 -15.89 -21.70 -17.69
N ARG A 417 -17.13 -22.06 -18.07
CA ARG A 417 -17.67 -21.82 -19.43
C ARG A 417 -17.81 -20.33 -19.75
N PHE A 418 -16.72 -19.71 -20.16
CA PHE A 418 -16.72 -18.47 -20.94
C PHE A 418 -15.97 -18.77 -22.24
N PHE A 419 -16.66 -18.63 -23.36
CA PHE A 419 -16.13 -18.91 -24.70
C PHE A 419 -15.00 -17.91 -25.03
N HIS A 420 -13.76 -18.34 -24.86
CA HIS A 420 -12.63 -17.86 -25.64
C HIS A 420 -12.09 -19.03 -26.46
N ILE A 421 -11.98 -18.82 -27.76
CA ILE A 421 -11.51 -19.81 -28.73
C ILE A 421 -10.03 -20.07 -28.44
N TYR A 422 -9.74 -21.15 -27.72
CA TYR A 422 -8.44 -21.81 -27.84
C TYR A 422 -8.61 -22.97 -28.83
N ILE A 423 -7.86 -22.91 -29.91
CA ILE A 423 -7.72 -24.00 -30.88
C ILE A 423 -6.97 -25.12 -30.16
N TYR A 424 -7.69 -26.17 -29.74
CA TYR A 424 -7.08 -27.39 -29.25
C TYR A 424 -6.45 -28.15 -30.42
N PHE A 425 -5.12 -28.30 -30.42
CA PHE A 425 -4.48 -29.38 -31.17
C PHE A 425 -4.54 -30.66 -30.33
N LEU A 426 -5.34 -31.63 -30.78
CA LEU A 426 -5.26 -33.01 -30.32
C LEU A 426 -3.87 -33.57 -30.68
N ILE A 427 -3.09 -33.98 -29.68
CA ILE A 427 -1.91 -34.83 -29.89
C ILE A 427 -2.17 -36.15 -29.17
N HIS A 428 -2.38 -37.20 -29.95
CA HIS A 428 -2.42 -38.59 -29.48
C HIS A 428 -1.04 -38.98 -28.94
N PHE A 429 -0.97 -39.32 -27.65
CA PHE A 429 0.17 -40.05 -27.08
C PHE A 429 -0.09 -41.56 -27.21
N PHE A 430 0.79 -42.24 -27.92
CA PHE A 430 1.00 -43.68 -27.75
C PHE A 430 1.91 -43.88 -26.54
N LEU A 431 1.39 -44.57 -25.53
CA LEU A 431 2.15 -45.13 -24.40
C LEU A 431 2.96 -46.34 -24.87
N PHE A 432 4.22 -46.46 -24.42
CA PHE A 432 4.78 -47.71 -23.87
C PHE A 432 6.11 -47.44 -23.11
N HIS A 433 6.07 -47.67 -21.79
CA HIS A 433 7.17 -47.96 -20.83
C HIS A 433 8.17 -46.87 -20.34
N PRO A 434 8.82 -47.13 -19.19
CA PRO A 434 8.47 -46.69 -17.82
C PRO A 434 8.94 -45.25 -17.52
N ASP A 435 8.51 -44.68 -16.40
CA ASP A 435 8.99 -43.36 -15.95
C ASP A 435 10.53 -43.34 -15.85
N LEU A 436 11.20 -42.56 -16.71
CA LEU A 436 12.64 -42.34 -16.67
C LEU A 436 12.94 -41.24 -15.64
N ILE A 437 13.55 -41.60 -14.51
CA ILE A 437 13.98 -40.66 -13.48
C ILE A 437 15.48 -40.39 -13.63
N ILE A 438 15.85 -39.13 -13.89
CA ILE A 438 17.23 -38.68 -13.94
C ILE A 438 17.51 -37.84 -12.68
N PRO A 439 18.34 -38.32 -11.72
CA PRO A 439 18.64 -37.55 -10.53
C PRO A 439 19.56 -36.36 -10.85
N ILE A 440 19.19 -35.17 -10.38
CA ILE A 440 20.02 -33.96 -10.47
C ILE A 440 20.59 -33.68 -9.08
N LEU A 441 21.91 -33.78 -8.93
CA LEU A 441 22.62 -33.46 -7.68
C LEU A 441 23.31 -32.09 -7.82
N VAL A 442 22.94 -31.14 -6.98
CA VAL A 442 23.60 -29.83 -6.89
C VAL A 442 24.31 -29.71 -5.53
N PRO A 443 25.63 -29.91 -5.45
CA PRO A 443 26.36 -29.85 -4.19
C PRO A 443 26.33 -28.45 -3.56
N TYR A 444 26.28 -28.36 -2.22
CA TYR A 444 26.32 -27.09 -1.48
C TYR A 444 27.49 -26.18 -1.91
N SER A 445 28.67 -26.77 -2.14
CA SER A 445 29.86 -26.04 -2.59
C SER A 445 29.66 -25.29 -3.91
N ARG A 446 28.71 -25.69 -4.76
CA ARG A 446 28.40 -25.06 -6.05
C ARG A 446 27.48 -23.85 -5.92
N TYR A 447 26.59 -23.82 -4.92
CA TYR A 447 25.59 -22.76 -4.80
C TYR A 447 25.74 -21.85 -3.57
N GLN A 448 26.51 -22.26 -2.56
CA GLN A 448 26.60 -21.57 -1.26
C GLN A 448 26.88 -20.06 -1.34
N LYS A 449 27.72 -19.61 -2.29
CA LYS A 449 28.06 -18.19 -2.45
C LYS A 449 27.01 -17.41 -3.24
N LEU A 450 26.26 -18.10 -4.10
CA LEU A 450 25.24 -17.50 -4.96
C LEU A 450 23.89 -17.42 -4.24
N MET A 451 23.62 -18.32 -3.29
CA MET A 451 22.35 -18.41 -2.57
C MET A 451 22.28 -17.56 -1.29
N ILE A 452 23.28 -16.70 -1.01
CA ILE A 452 23.29 -15.88 0.21
C ILE A 452 22.08 -14.93 0.26
N ASP A 453 21.76 -14.31 -0.87
CA ASP A 453 20.64 -13.36 -1.03
C ASP A 453 19.62 -13.84 -2.07
N CYS A 454 19.68 -15.11 -2.50
CA CYS A 454 18.71 -15.68 -3.43
C CYS A 454 17.75 -16.62 -2.69
N GLU A 455 16.46 -16.51 -3.00
CA GLU A 455 15.40 -17.22 -2.27
C GLU A 455 15.04 -18.57 -2.89
N SER A 456 15.38 -18.75 -4.17
CA SER A 456 15.04 -19.95 -4.92
C SER A 456 16.13 -20.28 -5.93
N MET A 457 16.21 -21.55 -6.30
CA MET A 457 17.03 -22.06 -7.38
C MET A 457 16.13 -22.59 -8.49
N ASN A 458 16.38 -22.18 -9.73
CA ASN A 458 15.71 -22.71 -10.90
C ASN A 458 16.51 -23.91 -11.42
N ILE A 459 15.83 -25.04 -11.60
CA ILE A 459 16.36 -26.26 -12.21
C ILE A 459 15.61 -26.47 -13.52
N SER A 460 16.32 -26.36 -14.64
CA SER A 460 15.74 -26.49 -15.97
C SER A 460 16.39 -27.65 -16.71
N ALA A 461 15.59 -28.48 -17.35
CA ALA A 461 16.00 -29.60 -18.16
C ALA A 461 15.29 -29.52 -19.52
N MET A 462 16.08 -29.50 -20.60
CA MET A 462 15.58 -29.53 -21.97
C MET A 462 15.77 -30.95 -22.52
N VAL A 463 14.68 -31.55 -23.02
CA VAL A 463 14.66 -32.89 -23.57
C VAL A 463 14.24 -32.81 -25.03
N THR A 464 15.12 -33.24 -25.93
CA THR A 464 14.83 -33.29 -27.37
C THR A 464 14.61 -34.72 -27.81
N ASP A 465 13.52 -34.96 -28.54
CA ASP A 465 13.31 -36.26 -29.19
C ASP A 465 14.34 -36.42 -30.33
N GLN A 466 15.23 -37.41 -30.21
CA GLN A 466 16.25 -37.68 -31.22
C GLN A 466 15.67 -38.03 -32.60
N ARG A 467 14.45 -38.57 -32.65
CA ARG A 467 13.74 -38.94 -33.89
C ARG A 467 12.95 -37.78 -34.48
N LYS A 468 12.58 -36.81 -33.64
CA LYS A 468 11.88 -35.58 -34.03
C LYS A 468 12.60 -34.39 -33.43
N LYS A 469 13.69 -33.94 -34.08
CA LYS A 469 14.54 -32.85 -33.56
C LYS A 469 13.80 -31.53 -33.29
N ASN A 470 12.62 -31.34 -33.89
CA ASN A 470 11.76 -30.18 -33.67
C ASN A 470 10.81 -30.34 -32.46
N HIS A 471 10.75 -31.52 -31.85
CA HIS A 471 10.02 -31.79 -30.61
C HIS A 471 10.99 -31.64 -29.44
N VAL A 472 10.96 -30.45 -28.85
CA VAL A 472 11.72 -30.10 -27.65
C VAL A 472 10.73 -29.94 -26.51
N PHE A 473 11.04 -30.54 -25.37
CA PHE A 473 10.30 -30.38 -24.13
C PHE A 473 11.19 -29.65 -23.14
N LEU A 474 10.63 -28.65 -22.45
CA LEU A 474 11.30 -27.96 -21.36
C LEU A 474 10.60 -28.33 -20.05
N ALA A 475 11.32 -28.96 -19.14
CA ALA A 475 10.88 -29.16 -17.77
C ALA A 475 11.66 -28.18 -16.89
N GLU A 476 10.95 -27.31 -16.17
CA GLU A 476 11.57 -26.45 -15.18
C GLU A 476 10.89 -26.64 -13.84
N ASN A 477 11.69 -26.69 -12.80
CA ASN A 477 11.23 -26.69 -11.43
C ASN A 477 11.98 -25.62 -10.65
N ARG A 478 11.27 -24.85 -9.84
CA ARG A 478 11.86 -23.87 -8.94
C ARG A 478 11.82 -24.44 -7.54
N ILE A 479 12.97 -24.48 -6.88
CA ILE A 479 13.10 -25.01 -5.53
C ILE A 479 13.49 -23.91 -4.55
N VAL A 480 12.89 -23.91 -3.37
CA VAL A 480 13.25 -23.02 -2.25
C VAL A 480 14.07 -23.82 -1.26
N LEU A 481 15.26 -23.33 -0.92
CA LEU A 481 16.10 -23.96 0.10
C LEU A 481 15.64 -23.49 1.49
N MET A 482 15.42 -24.44 2.40
CA MET A 482 15.03 -24.10 3.77
C MET A 482 16.22 -23.52 4.53
N ASN A 483 15.99 -22.36 5.16
CA ASN A 483 16.91 -21.85 6.17
C ASN A 483 16.90 -22.78 7.41
N PRO A 484 18.03 -22.87 8.13
CA PRO A 484 18.07 -23.60 9.39
C PRO A 484 17.06 -23.02 10.39
N PRO A 485 16.40 -23.86 11.20
CA PRO A 485 15.40 -23.40 12.15
C PRO A 485 16.03 -22.50 13.23
N ILE A 486 15.36 -21.38 13.53
CA ILE A 486 15.72 -20.49 14.65
C ILE A 486 14.74 -20.78 15.79
N VAL A 487 15.27 -21.07 16.98
CA VAL A 487 14.47 -21.30 18.20
C VAL A 487 14.67 -20.11 19.14
N ILE A 488 13.60 -19.35 19.40
CA ILE A 488 13.60 -18.26 20.38
C ILE A 488 13.05 -18.82 21.69
N THR A 489 13.86 -18.80 22.76
CA THR A 489 13.43 -19.16 24.12
C THR A 489 13.43 -17.90 24.97
N VAL A 490 12.25 -17.49 25.44
CA VAL A 490 12.14 -16.43 26.45
C VAL A 490 12.35 -17.07 27.81
N LYS A 491 13.36 -16.62 28.55
CA LYS A 491 13.62 -17.05 29.93
C LYS A 491 13.06 -16.06 30.92
#